data_AF-A0A519QUR3-F1
#
_entry.id   AF-A0A519QUR3-F1
#
_cell.length_a   1.000
_cell.length_b   1.000
_cell.length_c   1.000
_cell.angle_alpha   90.00
_cell.angle_beta   90.00
_cell.angle_gamma   90.00
#
_symmetry.space_group_name_H-M   'P 1'
#
loop_
_entity.id
_entity.type
_entity.pdbx_description
1 polymer ?
#
loop_
_entity_poly.entity_id
_entity_poly.type
_entity_poly.pdbx_seq_one_letter_code
_entity_poly.pdbx_strand_id
1 'polypeptide(L)'
;MQALINLKRGDLPTLLEVFTLAVTTLDAVGAQEFSDLSLHVKGVARPGQSHDLMLSAGQMLICPAGQHVGRRAIPSMKHLMLSAQIRELLATWKWPIAKAARYFRCTQSALDQALTPWTGGEPSTGVARFEAQARSLLFVELLRMIRDVLPEDTPKWLAQERTHLGGKSIETIILQQEPFFVERILTWSLSSEGMGKALH
;
A
#
# COMPACT_ATOMS: atom_id res chain seq x y z
N MET A 1 -24.37 15.69 -15.21
CA MET A 1 -24.38 16.62 -16.35
C MET A 1 -23.34 16.12 -17.36
N GLN A 2 -23.69 15.95 -18.64
CA GLN A 2 -22.74 15.56 -19.69
C GLN A 2 -22.60 16.72 -20.67
N ALA A 3 -21.39 17.25 -20.82
CA ALA A 3 -21.05 18.24 -21.84
C ALA A 3 -20.06 17.60 -22.81
N LEU A 4 -20.38 17.61 -24.10
CA LEU A 4 -19.51 17.10 -25.15
C LEU A 4 -18.84 18.29 -25.85
N ILE A 5 -17.53 18.43 -25.68
CA ILE A 5 -16.75 19.53 -26.29
C ILE A 5 -15.81 18.93 -27.33
N ASN A 6 -15.99 19.32 -28.60
CA ASN A 6 -15.15 18.91 -29.70
C ASN A 6 -13.93 19.84 -29.82
N LEU A 7 -12.77 19.36 -29.39
CA LEU A 7 -11.51 20.10 -29.48
C LEU A 7 -10.76 19.77 -30.77
N LYS A 8 -10.16 20.79 -31.40
CA LYS A 8 -9.30 20.60 -32.58
C LYS A 8 -7.91 20.09 -32.14
N ARG A 9 -7.25 19.33 -33.01
CA ARG A 9 -5.94 18.72 -32.74
C ARG A 9 -4.89 19.82 -32.47
N GLY A 10 -4.23 19.76 -31.31
CA GLY A 10 -3.16 20.68 -30.93
C GLY A 10 -3.57 21.84 -30.00
N ASP A 11 -4.84 21.91 -29.61
CA ASP A 11 -5.35 23.04 -28.82
C ASP A 11 -5.32 22.77 -27.31
N LEU A 12 -4.10 22.61 -26.78
CA LEU A 12 -3.83 22.42 -25.35
C LEU A 12 -4.35 23.59 -24.47
N PRO A 13 -4.25 24.86 -24.89
CA PRO A 13 -4.82 25.98 -24.12
C PRO A 13 -6.32 25.84 -23.91
N THR A 14 -7.08 25.51 -24.96
CA THR A 14 -8.53 25.30 -24.86
C THR A 14 -8.88 24.11 -23.97
N LEU A 15 -8.04 23.06 -23.95
CA LEU A 15 -8.21 21.95 -23.01
C LEU A 15 -8.06 22.41 -21.55
N LEU A 16 -7.03 23.23 -21.27
CA LEU A 16 -6.77 23.76 -19.94
C LEU A 16 -7.89 24.70 -19.48
N GLU A 17 -8.42 25.54 -20.37
CA GLU A 17 -9.58 26.40 -20.07
C GLU A 17 -10.83 25.60 -19.71
N VAL A 18 -11.12 24.52 -20.43
CA VAL A 18 -12.23 23.61 -20.11
C VAL A 18 -12.03 22.94 -18.76
N PHE A 19 -10.79 22.55 -18.43
CA PHE A 19 -10.44 22.01 -17.12
C PHE A 19 -10.67 23.02 -16.01
N THR A 20 -10.18 24.25 -16.19
CA THR A 20 -10.35 25.34 -15.22
C THR A 20 -11.82 25.61 -14.99
N LEU A 21 -12.63 25.72 -16.05
CA LEU A 21 -14.06 25.97 -15.96
C LEU A 21 -14.81 24.85 -15.22
N ALA A 22 -14.45 23.59 -15.49
CA ALA A 22 -15.05 22.43 -14.81
C ALA A 22 -14.73 22.43 -13.31
N VAL A 23 -13.47 22.70 -12.94
CA VAL A 23 -13.03 22.76 -11.53
C VAL A 23 -13.71 23.93 -10.80
N THR A 24 -13.75 25.13 -11.40
CA THR A 24 -14.39 26.29 -10.78
C THR A 24 -15.91 26.10 -10.61
N THR A 25 -16.55 25.39 -11.54
CA THR A 25 -17.99 25.11 -11.44
C THR A 25 -18.30 24.15 -10.30
N LEU A 26 -17.44 23.14 -10.06
CA LEU A 26 -17.59 22.20 -8.94
C LEU A 26 -17.39 22.85 -7.58
N ASP A 27 -16.39 23.72 -7.48
CA ASP A 27 -16.11 24.50 -6.28
C ASP A 27 -17.31 25.42 -5.95
N ALA A 28 -17.87 26.08 -6.97
CA ALA A 28 -19.03 26.95 -6.82
C ALA A 28 -20.32 26.21 -6.37
N VAL A 29 -20.48 24.93 -6.70
CA VAL A 29 -21.62 24.12 -6.25
C VAL A 29 -21.35 23.39 -4.92
N GLY A 30 -20.22 23.67 -4.26
CA GLY A 30 -19.90 23.12 -2.94
C GLY A 30 -19.62 21.61 -2.94
N ALA A 31 -19.15 21.06 -4.06
CA ALA A 31 -18.74 19.66 -4.14
C ALA A 31 -17.50 19.45 -3.24
N GLN A 32 -17.72 18.92 -2.04
CA GLN A 32 -16.66 18.71 -1.04
C GLN A 32 -15.67 17.60 -1.43
N GLU A 33 -16.02 16.79 -2.43
CA GLU A 33 -15.18 15.74 -2.99
C GLU A 33 -15.19 15.83 -4.53
N PHE A 34 -14.02 15.97 -5.15
CA PHE A 34 -13.84 15.88 -6.62
C PHE A 34 -14.08 14.45 -7.16
N SER A 35 -14.83 13.62 -6.44
CA SER A 35 -15.15 12.23 -6.77
C SER A 35 -16.23 12.13 -7.86
N ASP A 36 -16.99 13.19 -8.09
CA ASP A 36 -18.12 13.23 -9.05
C ASP A 36 -17.76 13.78 -10.44
N LEU A 37 -16.56 14.34 -10.64
CA LEU A 37 -16.12 14.85 -11.94
C LEU A 37 -15.25 13.86 -12.68
N SER A 38 -15.82 13.25 -13.72
CA SER A 38 -15.06 12.52 -14.73
C SER A 38 -14.94 13.37 -15.99
N LEU A 39 -13.77 13.97 -16.23
CA LEU A 39 -13.45 14.48 -17.56
C LEU A 39 -13.02 13.31 -18.43
N HIS A 40 -13.49 13.26 -19.67
CA HIS A 40 -13.05 12.29 -20.67
C HIS A 40 -12.46 13.05 -21.86
N VAL A 41 -11.13 13.06 -21.98
CA VAL A 41 -10.45 13.66 -23.13
C VAL A 41 -9.96 12.53 -24.03
N LYS A 42 -10.55 12.41 -25.23
CA LYS A 42 -10.15 11.42 -26.23
C LYS A 42 -9.09 12.01 -27.15
N GLY A 43 -7.84 11.60 -26.99
CA GLY A 43 -6.72 12.04 -27.81
C GLY A 43 -6.11 10.92 -28.64
N VAL A 44 -5.66 11.21 -29.86
CA VAL A 44 -4.92 10.27 -30.73
C VAL A 44 -3.43 10.61 -30.67
N ALA A 45 -2.69 9.95 -29.77
CA ALA A 45 -1.24 10.16 -29.60
C ALA A 45 -0.42 9.55 -30.76
N ARG A 46 -0.92 8.44 -31.34
CA ARG A 46 -0.38 7.75 -32.53
C ARG A 46 -1.55 7.26 -33.39
N PRO A 47 -1.38 7.05 -34.71
CA PRO A 47 -2.43 6.49 -35.56
C PRO A 47 -2.97 5.19 -34.92
N GLY A 48 -4.26 5.16 -34.61
CA GLY A 48 -4.93 4.01 -34.01
C GLY A 48 -4.82 3.84 -32.49
N GLN A 49 -4.08 4.69 -31.76
CA GLN A 49 -4.03 4.65 -30.30
C GLN A 49 -4.75 5.86 -29.68
N SER A 50 -5.95 5.59 -29.18
CA SER A 50 -6.74 6.55 -28.43
C SER A 50 -6.47 6.36 -26.94
N HIS A 51 -6.29 7.47 -26.22
CA HIS A 51 -6.17 7.48 -24.76
C HIS A 51 -7.23 8.41 -24.18
N ASP A 52 -7.73 8.03 -23.00
CA ASP A 52 -8.70 8.77 -22.21
C ASP A 52 -7.97 9.39 -21.01
N LEU A 53 -8.01 10.72 -20.89
CA LEU A 53 -7.60 11.42 -19.67
C LEU A 53 -8.78 11.45 -18.69
N MET A 54 -8.59 10.99 -17.46
CA MET A 54 -9.60 10.93 -16.40
C MET A 54 -9.11 11.64 -15.14
N LEU A 55 -9.98 12.34 -14.42
CA LEU A 55 -9.70 12.89 -13.09
C LEU A 55 -10.52 12.10 -12.07
N SER A 56 -9.91 11.59 -11.01
CA SER A 56 -10.59 10.83 -9.96
C SER A 56 -9.89 11.01 -8.62
N ALA A 57 -10.65 11.35 -7.57
CA ALA A 57 -10.13 11.63 -6.23
C ALA A 57 -8.95 12.63 -6.22
N GLY A 58 -9.00 13.65 -7.08
CA GLY A 58 -7.95 14.67 -7.18
C GLY A 58 -6.68 14.24 -7.95
N GLN A 59 -6.67 13.05 -8.56
CA GLN A 59 -5.55 12.58 -9.38
C GLN A 59 -5.95 12.53 -10.86
N MET A 60 -5.01 12.94 -11.72
CA MET A 60 -5.15 12.86 -13.17
C MET A 60 -4.52 11.55 -13.69
N LEU A 61 -5.28 10.78 -14.45
CA LEU A 61 -4.92 9.46 -14.96
C LEU A 61 -5.04 9.44 -16.49
N ILE A 62 -4.11 8.79 -17.17
CA ILE A 62 -4.17 8.53 -18.62
C ILE A 62 -4.43 7.03 -18.81
N CYS A 63 -5.54 6.68 -19.45
CA CYS A 63 -5.99 5.31 -19.66
C CYS A 63 -6.09 4.98 -21.17
N PRO A 64 -5.97 3.71 -21.58
CA PRO A 64 -6.32 3.28 -22.94
C PRO A 64 -7.80 3.51 -23.24
N ALA A 65 -8.14 3.94 -24.45
CA ALA A 65 -9.52 4.29 -24.79
C ALA A 65 -10.50 3.10 -24.69
N GLY A 66 -11.70 3.37 -24.19
CA GLY A 66 -12.76 2.37 -24.04
C GLY A 66 -12.62 1.51 -22.78
N GLN A 67 -11.54 1.65 -22.02
CA GLN A 67 -11.56 1.30 -20.61
C GLN A 67 -12.29 2.40 -19.85
N HIS A 68 -13.62 2.41 -19.96
CA HIS A 68 -14.43 3.07 -18.95
C HIS A 68 -14.14 2.38 -17.63
N VAL A 69 -13.33 3.06 -16.85
CA VAL A 69 -13.05 2.73 -15.47
C VAL A 69 -14.34 2.94 -14.69
N GLY A 70 -15.28 1.99 -14.78
CA GLY A 70 -16.31 1.86 -13.74
C GLY A 70 -15.56 1.75 -12.42
N ARG A 71 -15.75 2.73 -11.53
CA ARG A 71 -15.06 2.90 -10.23
C ARG A 71 -13.84 1.97 -10.10
N ARG A 72 -12.70 2.29 -10.75
CA ARG A 72 -11.45 1.63 -10.34
C ARG A 72 -11.33 1.97 -8.87
N ALA A 73 -11.27 0.95 -8.03
CA ALA A 73 -10.80 1.12 -6.67
C ALA A 73 -9.39 1.68 -6.79
N ILE A 74 -9.25 3.01 -6.76
CA ILE A 74 -7.98 3.65 -6.45
C ILE A 74 -7.57 2.98 -5.15
N PRO A 75 -6.38 2.35 -5.09
CA PRO A 75 -5.91 1.77 -3.85
C PRO A 75 -6.01 2.87 -2.81
N SER A 76 -6.78 2.63 -1.75
CA SER A 76 -6.90 3.62 -0.69
C SER A 76 -5.48 4.03 -0.30
N MET A 77 -5.22 5.32 -0.06
CA MET A 77 -3.89 5.80 0.34
C MET A 77 -3.29 4.93 1.46
N LYS A 78 -4.15 4.39 2.32
CA LYS A 78 -3.84 3.41 3.37
C LYS A 78 -3.10 2.17 2.86
N HIS A 79 -3.53 1.58 1.75
CA HIS A 79 -2.89 0.39 1.17
C HIS A 79 -1.51 0.71 0.61
N LEU A 80 -1.38 1.84 -0.12
CA LEU A 80 -0.09 2.27 -0.67
C LEU A 80 0.93 2.55 0.44
N MET A 81 0.50 3.24 1.50
CA MET A 81 1.33 3.47 2.68
C MET A 81 1.73 2.14 3.34
N LEU A 82 0.78 1.22 3.53
CA LEU A 82 1.06 -0.06 4.16
C LEU A 82 2.06 -0.90 3.36
N SER A 83 1.90 -0.99 2.04
CA SER A 83 2.84 -1.71 1.16
C SER A 83 4.24 -1.06 1.15
N ALA A 84 4.33 0.26 1.29
CA ALA A 84 5.61 0.95 1.46
C ALA A 84 6.27 0.60 2.80
N GLN A 85 5.51 0.66 3.90
CA GLN A 85 5.99 0.31 5.24
C GLN A 85 6.46 -1.15 5.32
N ILE A 86 5.74 -2.08 4.70
CA ILE A 86 6.16 -3.49 4.66
C ILE A 86 7.44 -3.67 3.83
N ARG A 87 7.61 -2.96 2.71
CA ARG A 87 8.88 -3.02 1.94
C ARG A 87 10.06 -2.56 2.77
N GLU A 88 9.91 -1.45 3.48
CA GLU A 88 10.95 -0.93 4.37
C GLU A 88 11.27 -1.90 5.51
N LEU A 89 10.23 -2.46 6.15
CA LEU A 89 10.37 -3.47 7.19
C LEU A 89 11.15 -4.69 6.70
N LEU A 90 10.80 -5.24 5.53
CA LEU A 90 11.48 -6.41 4.97
C LEU A 90 12.95 -6.13 4.68
N ALA A 91 13.29 -4.90 4.26
CA ALA A 91 14.67 -4.48 4.05
C ALA A 91 15.44 -4.41 5.39
N THR A 92 14.87 -3.77 6.41
CA THR A 92 15.45 -3.67 7.76
C THR A 92 15.66 -5.05 8.39
N TRP A 93 14.68 -5.94 8.26
CA TRP A 93 14.73 -7.30 8.80
C TRP A 93 15.62 -8.24 7.99
N LYS A 94 16.10 -7.79 6.83
CA LYS A 94 16.83 -8.60 5.83
C LYS A 94 16.06 -9.87 5.46
N TRP A 95 14.74 -9.76 5.35
CA TRP A 95 13.87 -10.87 4.97
C TRP A 95 13.79 -10.97 3.45
N PRO A 96 14.23 -12.09 2.84
CA PRO A 96 14.02 -12.29 1.41
C PRO A 96 12.53 -12.43 1.11
N ILE A 97 12.13 -12.04 -0.10
CA ILE A 97 10.72 -12.12 -0.54
C ILE A 97 10.14 -13.53 -0.37
N ALA A 98 10.95 -14.57 -0.54
CA ALA A 98 10.60 -15.97 -0.29
C ALA A 98 10.16 -16.23 1.17
N LYS A 99 10.88 -15.68 2.14
CA LYS A 99 10.57 -15.82 3.57
C LYS A 99 9.29 -15.05 3.90
N ALA A 100 9.16 -13.83 3.38
CA ALA A 100 7.96 -13.01 3.58
C ALA A 100 6.70 -13.64 2.96
N ALA A 101 6.81 -14.20 1.75
CA ALA A 101 5.70 -14.86 1.07
C ALA A 101 5.16 -16.07 1.86
N ARG A 102 6.05 -16.80 2.55
CA ARG A 102 5.64 -17.87 3.48
C ARG A 102 4.79 -17.34 4.63
N TYR A 103 5.15 -16.20 5.20
CA TYR A 103 4.33 -15.56 6.23
C TYR A 103 2.96 -15.12 5.68
N PHE A 104 2.93 -14.42 4.54
CA PHE A 104 1.67 -13.98 3.93
C PHE A 104 0.82 -15.11 3.32
N ARG A 105 1.32 -16.37 3.36
CA ARG A 105 0.70 -17.56 2.75
C ARG A 105 0.31 -17.32 1.29
N CYS A 106 1.23 -16.75 0.53
CA CYS A 106 1.05 -16.48 -0.89
C CYS A 106 2.32 -16.88 -1.67
N THR A 107 2.25 -16.84 -3.00
CA THR A 107 3.43 -17.04 -3.84
C THR A 107 4.31 -15.79 -3.78
N GLN A 108 5.61 -15.94 -4.08
CA GLN A 108 6.53 -14.78 -4.13
C GLN A 108 6.06 -13.74 -5.14
N SER A 109 5.58 -14.19 -6.31
CA SER A 109 5.01 -13.32 -7.35
C SER A 109 3.78 -12.56 -6.86
N ALA A 110 2.88 -13.22 -6.12
CA ALA A 110 1.70 -12.56 -5.55
C ALA A 110 2.07 -11.53 -4.46
N LEU A 111 3.08 -11.82 -3.63
CA LEU A 111 3.57 -10.86 -2.65
C LEU A 111 4.23 -9.66 -3.34
N ASP A 112 5.06 -9.90 -4.34
CA ASP A 112 5.74 -8.85 -5.10
C ASP A 112 4.73 -7.92 -5.78
N GLN A 113 3.65 -8.48 -6.35
CA GLN A 113 2.53 -7.70 -6.89
C GLN A 113 1.80 -6.89 -5.81
N ALA A 114 1.57 -7.45 -4.62
CA ALA A 114 0.91 -6.75 -3.51
C ALA A 114 1.77 -5.62 -2.92
N LEU A 115 3.10 -5.78 -2.96
CA LEU A 115 4.04 -4.74 -2.53
C LEU A 115 4.25 -3.67 -3.60
N THR A 116 4.06 -3.99 -4.88
CA THR A 116 4.16 -3.04 -5.98
C THR A 116 2.95 -2.08 -6.00
N PRO A 117 3.11 -0.79 -6.32
CA PRO A 117 1.97 0.10 -6.51
C PRO A 117 0.99 -0.49 -7.53
N TRP A 118 -0.22 -0.80 -7.09
CA TRP A 118 -1.23 -1.53 -7.87
C TRP A 118 -1.62 -0.78 -9.15
N THR A 119 -1.48 -1.42 -10.31
CA THR A 119 -1.76 -0.82 -11.64
C THR A 119 -3.16 -1.11 -12.18
N GLY A 120 -4.06 -1.70 -11.38
CA GLY A 120 -5.48 -1.85 -11.73
C GLY A 120 -6.00 -3.28 -11.58
N GLY A 121 -7.25 -3.39 -11.11
CA GLY A 121 -7.96 -4.63 -10.79
C GLY A 121 -8.70 -4.48 -9.46
N GLU A 122 -9.84 -5.17 -9.26
CA GLU A 122 -10.46 -5.25 -7.93
C GLU A 122 -9.50 -5.95 -6.96
N PRO A 123 -9.42 -5.49 -5.70
CA PRO A 123 -8.67 -6.21 -4.69
C PRO A 123 -9.30 -7.59 -4.55
N SER A 124 -8.55 -8.64 -4.91
CA SER A 124 -8.95 -10.00 -4.58
C SER A 124 -9.15 -10.10 -3.06
N THR A 125 -9.94 -11.08 -2.63
CA THR A 125 -10.20 -11.44 -1.22
C THR A 125 -8.95 -11.65 -0.35
N GLY A 126 -7.74 -11.50 -0.92
CA GLY A 126 -6.47 -11.45 -0.22
C GLY A 126 -6.06 -10.09 0.38
N VAL A 127 -6.66 -8.95 -0.01
CA VAL A 127 -6.19 -7.63 0.49
C VAL A 127 -6.47 -7.44 1.98
N ALA A 128 -7.68 -7.74 2.45
CA ALA A 128 -7.98 -7.61 3.89
C ALA A 128 -7.10 -8.55 4.74
N ARG A 129 -6.80 -9.76 4.25
CA ARG A 129 -5.89 -10.70 4.90
C ARG A 129 -4.46 -10.17 4.93
N PHE A 130 -3.98 -9.65 3.80
CA PHE A 130 -2.68 -9.01 3.69
C PHE A 130 -2.57 -7.84 4.68
N GLU A 131 -3.56 -6.96 4.73
CA GLU A 131 -3.56 -5.82 5.65
C GLU A 131 -3.50 -6.24 7.11
N ALA A 132 -4.29 -7.24 7.51
CA ALA A 132 -4.26 -7.76 8.88
C ALA A 132 -2.87 -8.34 9.24
N GLN A 133 -2.31 -9.17 8.36
CA GLN A 133 -0.98 -9.77 8.55
C GLN A 133 0.14 -8.71 8.55
N ALA A 134 0.05 -7.72 7.67
CA ALA A 134 0.99 -6.60 7.59
C ALA A 134 0.99 -5.79 8.89
N ARG A 135 -0.20 -5.49 9.45
CA ARG A 135 -0.31 -4.80 10.75
C ARG A 135 0.35 -5.58 11.88
N SER A 136 0.25 -6.90 11.90
CA SER A 136 0.92 -7.71 12.91
C SER A 136 2.45 -7.62 12.82
N LEU A 137 3.02 -7.55 11.62
CA LEU A 137 4.47 -7.31 11.46
C LEU A 137 4.87 -5.91 11.91
N LEU A 138 4.08 -4.89 11.55
CA LEU A 138 4.33 -3.51 12.00
C LEU A 138 4.28 -3.38 13.52
N PHE A 139 3.45 -4.17 14.20
CA PHE A 139 3.44 -4.20 15.66
C PHE A 139 4.77 -4.72 16.23
N VAL A 140 5.33 -5.78 15.65
CA VAL A 140 6.65 -6.30 16.06
C VAL A 140 7.74 -5.27 15.79
N GLU A 141 7.64 -4.51 14.70
CA GLU A 141 8.54 -3.41 14.39
C GLU A 141 8.43 -2.23 15.37
N LEU A 142 7.22 -1.90 15.82
CA LEU A 142 7.00 -0.93 16.90
C LEU A 142 7.66 -1.40 18.20
N LEU A 143 7.54 -2.69 18.53
CA LEU A 143 8.21 -3.26 19.70
C LEU A 143 9.73 -3.19 19.58
N ARG A 144 10.30 -3.44 18.39
CA ARG A 144 11.74 -3.26 18.12
C ARG A 144 12.16 -1.83 18.48
N MET A 145 11.42 -0.83 18.01
CA MET A 145 11.73 0.58 18.26
C MET A 145 11.61 0.96 19.73
N ILE A 146 10.56 0.50 20.43
CA ILE A 146 10.40 0.73 21.87
C ILE A 146 11.55 0.11 22.68
N ARG A 147 12.12 -0.98 22.16
CA ARG A 147 13.26 -1.69 22.77
C ARG A 147 14.63 -1.15 22.35
N ASP A 148 14.65 -0.07 21.57
CA ASP A 148 15.87 0.57 21.08
C ASP A 148 16.83 -0.40 20.35
N VAL A 149 16.27 -1.40 19.67
CA VAL A 149 17.06 -2.35 18.87
C VAL A 149 17.34 -1.69 17.54
N LEU A 150 18.59 -1.39 17.22
CA LEU A 150 18.94 -0.69 15.98
C LEU A 150 18.61 -1.50 14.71
N PRO A 151 18.33 -0.85 13.55
CA PRO A 151 18.02 -1.51 12.29
C PRO A 151 19.00 -2.64 11.92
N GLU A 152 20.30 -2.41 12.11
CA GLU A 152 21.40 -3.35 11.84
C GLU A 152 21.37 -4.61 12.71
N ASP A 153 20.87 -4.51 13.94
CA ASP A 153 20.76 -5.59 14.91
C ASP A 153 19.45 -6.37 14.78
N THR A 154 18.47 -5.82 14.07
CA THR A 154 17.14 -6.41 13.89
C THR A 154 17.17 -7.88 13.48
N PRO A 155 17.97 -8.33 12.47
CA PRO A 155 17.98 -9.73 12.07
C PRO A 155 18.45 -10.66 13.20
N LYS A 156 19.46 -10.23 13.97
CA LYS A 156 19.97 -10.99 15.11
C LYS A 156 18.94 -11.03 16.23
N TRP A 157 18.33 -9.89 16.53
CA TRP A 157 17.26 -9.79 17.52
C TRP A 157 16.07 -10.70 17.17
N LEU A 158 15.63 -10.73 15.91
CA LEU A 158 14.54 -11.59 15.47
C LEU A 158 14.88 -13.08 15.58
N ALA A 159 16.12 -13.46 15.25
CA ALA A 159 16.58 -14.85 15.22
C ALA A 159 16.98 -15.41 16.60
N GLN A 160 17.24 -14.57 17.59
CA GLN A 160 17.66 -15.01 18.92
C GLN A 160 16.58 -15.83 19.63
N GLU A 161 16.94 -17.02 20.13
CA GLU A 161 16.07 -17.83 20.96
C GLU A 161 15.91 -17.24 22.36
N ARG A 162 14.70 -17.36 22.92
CA ARG A 162 14.36 -16.78 24.23
C ARG A 162 13.63 -17.80 25.09
N THR A 163 14.07 -17.98 26.32
CA THR A 163 13.49 -18.93 27.28
C THR A 163 12.02 -18.63 27.55
N HIS A 164 11.65 -17.36 27.72
CA HIS A 164 10.26 -16.93 27.90
C HIS A 164 9.37 -17.15 26.66
N LEU A 165 9.97 -17.31 25.49
CA LEU A 165 9.29 -17.73 24.27
C LEU A 165 9.37 -19.26 24.06
N GLY A 166 9.63 -20.02 25.14
CA GLY A 166 9.72 -21.47 25.09
C GLY A 166 10.91 -21.98 24.27
N GLY A 167 12.02 -21.25 24.30
CA GLY A 167 13.20 -21.54 23.48
C GLY A 167 13.06 -21.16 22.01
N LYS A 168 11.97 -20.49 21.61
CA LYS A 168 11.78 -20.02 20.24
C LYS A 168 12.28 -18.60 20.05
N SER A 169 12.60 -18.27 18.80
CA SER A 169 12.86 -16.90 18.37
C SER A 169 11.56 -16.20 17.96
N ILE A 170 11.57 -14.86 17.94
CA ILE A 170 10.45 -14.05 17.44
C ILE A 170 10.15 -14.43 15.99
N GLU A 171 11.19 -14.57 15.18
CA GLU A 171 11.09 -14.99 13.79
C GLU A 171 10.36 -16.34 13.65
N THR A 172 10.74 -17.35 14.44
CA THR A 172 10.10 -18.67 14.41
C THR A 172 8.62 -18.58 14.76
N ILE A 173 8.28 -17.80 15.79
CA ILE A 173 6.89 -17.59 16.23
C ILE A 173 6.05 -16.92 15.13
N ILE A 174 6.58 -15.88 14.48
CA ILE A 174 5.91 -15.18 13.37
C ILE A 174 5.69 -16.13 12.19
N LEU A 175 6.73 -16.88 11.79
CA LEU A 175 6.70 -17.76 10.61
C LEU A 175 5.83 -19.00 10.81
N GLN A 176 5.73 -19.52 12.04
CA GLN A 176 4.81 -20.60 12.38
C GLN A 176 3.36 -20.13 12.53
N GLN A 177 3.14 -18.80 12.56
CA GLN A 177 1.82 -18.18 12.77
C GLN A 177 1.09 -18.79 13.95
N GLU A 178 1.79 -18.87 15.07
CA GLU A 178 1.18 -19.35 16.30
C GLU A 178 -0.05 -18.49 16.65
N PRO A 179 -1.12 -19.10 17.19
CA PRO A 179 -2.24 -18.34 17.71
C PRO A 179 -1.76 -17.31 18.73
N PHE A 180 -2.29 -16.09 18.66
CA PHE A 180 -1.98 -15.00 19.59
C PHE A 180 -0.49 -14.65 19.69
N PHE A 181 0.26 -14.83 18.60
CA PHE A 181 1.70 -14.59 18.62
C PHE A 181 2.05 -13.13 18.97
N VAL A 182 1.20 -12.18 18.59
CA VAL A 182 1.37 -10.75 18.87
C VAL A 182 1.30 -10.51 20.38
N GLU A 183 0.29 -11.04 21.03
CA GLU A 183 0.08 -10.98 22.49
C GLU A 183 1.21 -11.68 23.23
N ARG A 184 1.70 -12.81 22.70
CA ARG A 184 2.83 -13.55 23.26
C ARG A 184 4.13 -12.74 23.21
N ILE A 185 4.44 -12.13 22.06
CA ILE A 185 5.63 -11.28 21.90
C ILE A 185 5.50 -10.02 22.78
N LEU A 186 4.31 -9.42 22.85
CA LEU A 186 4.05 -8.27 23.73
C LEU A 186 4.28 -8.62 25.19
N THR A 187 3.69 -9.71 25.68
CA THR A 187 3.84 -10.16 27.07
C THR A 187 5.29 -10.44 27.40
N TRP A 188 6.02 -11.07 26.48
CA TRP A 188 7.46 -11.23 26.62
C TRP A 188 8.16 -9.86 26.70
N SER A 189 7.88 -8.93 25.79
CA SER A 189 8.54 -7.62 25.76
C SER A 189 8.33 -6.78 27.04
N LEU A 190 7.24 -7.02 27.76
CA LEU A 190 6.93 -6.38 29.04
C LEU A 190 7.52 -7.11 30.26
N SER A 191 8.02 -8.33 30.08
CA SER A 191 8.65 -9.11 31.16
C SER A 191 10.04 -8.59 31.52
N SER A 192 10.59 -8.98 32.68
CA SER A 192 11.93 -8.57 33.12
C SER A 192 13.04 -8.98 32.15
N GLU A 193 12.93 -10.14 31.49
CA GLU A 193 13.84 -10.53 30.37
C GLU A 193 13.60 -9.68 29.13
N GLY A 194 12.35 -9.33 28.89
CA GLY A 194 11.94 -8.43 27.82
C GLY A 194 12.28 -6.98 28.07
N MET A 195 12.64 -6.56 29.28
CA MET A 195 13.11 -5.21 29.61
C MET A 195 14.63 -5.17 29.87
N GLY A 196 15.21 -6.30 30.30
CA GLY A 196 16.64 -6.45 30.54
C GLY A 196 17.44 -6.30 29.26
N LYS A 197 18.40 -5.38 29.28
CA LYS A 197 19.23 -4.90 28.16
C LYS A 197 18.54 -3.87 27.25
N ALA A 198 18.18 -2.73 27.83
CA ALA A 198 18.75 -1.50 27.27
C ALA A 198 20.27 -1.62 27.47
N LEU A 199 21.02 -1.77 26.38
CA LEU A 199 22.44 -2.08 26.40
C LEU A 199 23.23 -0.96 27.09
N HIS A 200 24.23 -1.36 27.86
CA HIS A 200 25.44 -0.55 28.08
C HIS A 200 26.11 -0.23 26.75
#